data_AF-A0A1G6DDZ6-F1
#
_entry.id   AF-A0A1G6DDZ6-F1
#
_cell.length_a   1.000
_cell.length_b   1.000
_cell.length_c   1.000
_cell.angle_alpha   90.00
_cell.angle_beta   90.00
_cell.angle_gamma   90.00
#
_symmetry.space_group_name_H-M   'P 1'
#
loop_
_entity.id
_entity.type
_entity.pdbx_description
1 polymer ?
#
loop_
_entity_poly.entity_id
_entity_poly.type
_entity_poly.pdbx_seq_one_letter_code
_entity_poly.pdbx_strand_id
1 'polypeptide(L)'
;MMLQAINQGKSSFYKRYLGYREKKERVSEEDELTSLILGPLELMSSQLSAIFWGTLLSEFKIPYVPTNLPEKAEIAFWKSRKNILTGRTIEPDIVVDLKWPSEENFLLLIEMKWRSPLSGEDQLHRQWTEYLSEEERKKAIHLFIAPETSEALKASGARDVWSGRLLAISWFDILSILQDKIRKNDRNFEPLMPWMNQVVALLDKLGIRPFRGFKDFKMPLNSTTKELKHLFWNGFRGLTYLAEPALITANDQIFFNNKV
;
A
#
# COMPACT_ATOMS: atom_id res chain seq x y z
N MET A 1 13.50 10.95 0.27
CA MET A 1 14.70 10.26 -0.25
C MET A 1 14.31 9.66 -1.60
N MET A 2 14.87 10.17 -2.71
CA MET A 2 14.52 9.83 -4.11
C MET A 2 15.66 9.05 -4.81
N LEU A 3 16.65 8.62 -4.03
CA LEU A 3 17.94 8.14 -4.52
C LEU A 3 17.79 6.84 -5.32
N GLN A 4 16.90 5.94 -4.92
CA GLN A 4 16.71 4.68 -5.64
C GLN A 4 16.08 4.90 -7.02
N ALA A 5 15.04 5.74 -7.10
CA ALA A 5 14.43 6.08 -8.38
C ALA A 5 15.44 6.74 -9.33
N ILE A 6 16.36 7.57 -8.82
CA ILE A 6 17.42 8.19 -9.63
C ILE A 6 18.48 7.15 -10.05
N ASN A 7 19.00 6.35 -9.11
CA ASN A 7 20.03 5.34 -9.38
C ASN A 7 19.57 4.31 -10.42
N GLN A 8 18.29 3.96 -10.42
CA GLN A 8 17.72 2.98 -11.33
C GLN A 8 17.13 3.60 -12.62
N GLY A 9 17.36 4.91 -12.85
CA GLY A 9 16.90 5.61 -14.05
C GLY A 9 15.38 5.74 -14.17
N LYS A 10 14.66 5.55 -13.06
CA LYS A 10 13.19 5.63 -12.96
C LYS A 10 12.67 7.05 -12.74
N SER A 11 13.48 7.94 -12.16
CA SER A 11 13.17 9.37 -12.00
C SER A 11 13.83 10.23 -13.09
N SER A 12 13.06 11.17 -13.65
CA SER A 12 13.61 12.26 -14.49
C SER A 12 13.66 13.60 -13.75
N PHE A 13 13.29 13.66 -12.47
CA PHE A 13 13.18 14.92 -11.72
C PHE A 13 14.50 15.71 -11.66
N TYR A 14 15.63 15.02 -11.59
CA TYR A 14 16.95 15.68 -11.65
C TYR A 14 17.18 16.44 -12.98
N LYS A 15 16.57 16.00 -14.09
CA LYS A 15 16.66 16.67 -15.39
C LYS A 15 15.92 18.02 -15.39
N ARG A 16 14.88 18.16 -14.56
CA ARG A 16 14.17 19.44 -14.33
C ARG A 16 15.04 20.47 -13.63
N TYR A 17 15.88 20.03 -12.67
CA TYR A 17 16.88 20.90 -12.04
C TYR A 17 18.02 21.30 -13.00
N LEU A 18 18.30 20.46 -14.01
CA LEU A 18 19.26 20.74 -15.08
C LEU A 18 18.68 21.54 -16.25
N GLY A 19 17.46 22.06 -16.14
CA GLY A 19 16.87 22.97 -17.12
C GLY A 19 16.21 22.32 -18.34
N TYR A 20 16.08 20.98 -18.38
CA TYR A 20 15.36 20.29 -19.45
C TYR A 20 13.87 20.17 -19.09
N ARG A 21 13.02 20.94 -19.79
CA ARG A 21 11.55 20.78 -19.76
C ARG A 21 11.06 20.38 -21.15
N GLU A 22 10.88 19.09 -21.40
CA GLU A 22 10.27 18.59 -22.64
C GLU A 22 8.86 18.03 -22.42
N LYS A 23 7.99 18.21 -23.43
CA LYS A 23 6.56 17.85 -23.44
C LYS A 23 6.25 16.32 -23.47
N LYS A 24 7.25 15.45 -23.37
CA LYS A 24 7.12 13.97 -23.51
C LYS A 24 7.71 13.18 -22.34
N GLU A 25 7.82 13.76 -21.14
CA GLU A 25 8.32 13.01 -19.98
C GLU A 25 7.35 11.89 -19.59
N ARG A 26 7.86 10.64 -19.59
CA ARG A 26 7.21 9.49 -18.96
C ARG A 26 7.03 9.83 -17.47
N VAL A 27 5.80 9.74 -16.98
CA VAL A 27 5.45 10.12 -15.60
C VAL A 27 6.16 9.17 -14.63
N SER A 28 7.26 9.65 -14.04
CA SER A 28 8.09 8.96 -13.04
C SER A 28 7.57 9.11 -11.61
N GLU A 29 6.41 9.73 -11.46
CA GLU A 29 5.83 10.10 -10.16
C GLU A 29 5.51 8.88 -9.29
N GLU A 30 5.06 7.76 -9.89
CA GLU A 30 4.75 6.54 -9.14
C GLU A 30 6.02 5.91 -8.57
N ASP A 31 7.07 5.78 -9.39
CA ASP A 31 8.37 5.26 -8.97
C ASP A 31 9.03 6.14 -7.89
N GLU A 32 8.85 7.45 -7.98
CA GLU A 32 9.33 8.41 -6.98
C GLU A 32 8.59 8.27 -5.65
N LEU A 33 7.26 8.14 -5.66
CA LEU A 33 6.46 7.91 -4.46
C LEU A 33 6.82 6.57 -3.79
N THR A 34 6.99 5.53 -4.61
CA THR A 34 7.49 4.21 -4.20
C THR A 34 8.82 4.32 -3.47
N SER A 35 9.81 4.96 -4.10
CA SER A 35 11.12 5.19 -3.48
C SER A 35 11.04 6.08 -2.24
N LEU A 36 10.14 7.06 -2.21
CA LEU A 36 10.00 7.98 -1.09
C LEU A 36 9.47 7.29 0.17
N ILE A 37 8.50 6.39 0.00
CA ILE A 37 7.85 5.68 1.11
C ILE A 37 8.68 4.49 1.57
N LEU A 38 9.12 3.64 0.64
CA LEU A 38 9.76 2.37 0.97
C LEU A 38 11.28 2.41 0.88
N GLY A 39 11.85 3.36 0.15
CA GLY A 39 13.31 3.51 0.05
C GLY A 39 14.03 3.66 1.40
N PRO A 40 13.46 4.37 2.40
CA PRO A 40 14.05 4.39 3.74
C PRO A 40 14.20 3.00 4.39
N LEU A 41 13.29 2.05 4.13
CA LEU A 41 13.38 0.69 4.68
C LEU A 41 14.61 -0.07 4.15
N GLU A 42 15.02 0.17 2.91
CA GLU A 42 16.24 -0.45 2.37
C GLU A 42 17.51 0.10 3.03
N LEU A 43 17.49 1.34 3.50
CA LEU A 43 18.62 1.96 4.19
C LEU A 43 18.66 1.68 5.70
N MET A 44 17.59 1.13 6.26
CA MET A 44 17.56 0.71 7.67
C MET A 44 18.28 -0.63 7.86
N SER A 45 18.48 -1.04 9.11
CA SER A 45 18.98 -2.38 9.38
C SER A 45 17.98 -3.42 8.87
N SER A 46 18.49 -4.54 8.34
CA SER A 46 17.64 -5.60 7.78
C SER A 46 16.65 -6.17 8.80
N GLN A 47 16.99 -6.12 10.10
CA GLN A 47 16.09 -6.50 11.20
C GLN A 47 14.87 -5.58 11.31
N LEU A 48 15.06 -4.27 11.21
CA LEU A 48 13.95 -3.31 11.31
C LEU A 48 12.99 -3.46 10.13
N SER A 49 13.53 -3.68 8.94
CA SER A 49 12.72 -3.96 7.74
C SER A 49 12.00 -5.29 7.86
N ALA A 50 12.62 -6.31 8.45
CA ALA A 50 11.99 -7.60 8.74
C ALA A 50 10.80 -7.44 9.70
N ILE A 51 10.94 -6.63 10.76
CA ILE A 51 9.85 -6.34 11.70
C ILE A 51 8.65 -5.73 10.97
N PHE A 52 8.88 -4.74 10.10
CA PHE A 52 7.80 -4.12 9.32
C PHE A 52 7.09 -5.15 8.43
N TRP A 53 7.82 -5.86 7.56
CA TRP A 53 7.23 -6.79 6.61
C TRP A 53 6.56 -7.99 7.30
N GLY A 54 7.21 -8.57 8.31
CA GLY A 54 6.64 -9.66 9.10
C GLY A 54 5.35 -9.25 9.81
N THR A 55 5.32 -8.03 10.34
CA THR A 55 4.10 -7.50 10.97
C THR A 55 3.00 -7.28 9.95
N LEU A 56 3.31 -6.67 8.80
CA LEU A 56 2.35 -6.50 7.72
C LEU A 56 1.69 -7.84 7.38
N LEU A 57 2.47 -8.89 7.13
CA LEU A 57 1.95 -10.22 6.81
C LEU A 57 1.13 -10.83 7.95
N SER A 58 1.54 -10.62 9.21
CA SER A 58 0.84 -11.17 10.38
C SER A 58 -0.58 -10.59 10.57
N GLU A 59 -0.78 -9.30 10.22
CA GLU A 59 -2.10 -8.65 10.31
C GLU A 59 -3.11 -9.29 9.32
N PHE A 60 -2.62 -9.82 8.19
CA PHE A 60 -3.45 -10.50 7.18
C PHE A 60 -3.56 -12.03 7.40
N LYS A 61 -2.95 -12.59 8.44
CA LYS A 61 -3.09 -14.00 8.87
C LYS A 61 -2.91 -15.02 7.73
N ILE A 62 -1.85 -14.87 6.94
CA ILE A 62 -1.67 -15.67 5.73
C ILE A 62 -1.21 -17.09 6.10
N PRO A 63 -1.94 -18.16 5.73
CA PRO A 63 -1.70 -19.52 6.26
C PRO A 63 -0.33 -20.12 5.98
N TYR A 64 0.34 -19.69 4.90
CA TYR A 64 1.59 -20.30 4.41
C TYR A 64 2.83 -19.50 4.81
N VAL A 65 2.65 -18.38 5.52
CA VAL A 65 3.76 -17.57 6.04
C VAL A 65 4.08 -18.10 7.44
N PRO A 66 5.37 -18.29 7.79
CA PRO A 66 5.75 -18.66 9.15
C PRO A 66 5.17 -17.68 10.19
N THR A 67 4.74 -18.20 11.34
CA THR A 67 4.03 -17.42 12.36
C THR A 67 4.94 -16.52 13.19
N ASN A 68 6.22 -16.87 13.30
CA ASN A 68 7.25 -16.04 13.89
C ASN A 68 7.67 -14.92 12.94
N LEU A 69 8.22 -13.83 13.49
CA LEU A 69 8.76 -12.74 12.67
C LEU A 69 10.08 -13.18 11.99
N PRO A 70 10.32 -12.73 10.74
CA PRO A 70 11.61 -12.90 10.10
C PRO A 70 12.70 -12.11 10.84
N GLU A 71 13.94 -12.60 10.80
CA GLU A 71 15.09 -11.93 11.41
C GLU A 71 15.70 -10.89 10.47
N LYS A 72 15.61 -11.10 9.15
CA LYS A 72 16.23 -10.22 8.15
C LYS A 72 15.31 -10.04 6.97
N ALA A 73 15.34 -8.83 6.40
CA ALA A 73 14.73 -8.49 5.13
C ALA A 73 15.77 -7.85 4.22
N GLU A 74 15.90 -8.36 3.00
CA GLU A 74 16.69 -7.76 1.93
C GLU A 74 15.73 -7.21 0.87
N ILE A 75 15.77 -5.89 0.64
CA ILE A 75 14.85 -5.19 -0.26
C ILE A 75 15.61 -4.86 -1.54
N ALA A 76 15.01 -5.16 -2.69
CA ALA A 76 15.54 -4.80 -4.00
C ALA A 76 14.46 -4.11 -4.85
N PHE A 77 14.68 -2.84 -5.19
CA PHE A 77 13.79 -2.07 -6.05
C PHE A 77 14.05 -2.36 -7.52
N TRP A 78 12.98 -2.50 -8.31
CA TRP A 78 13.00 -2.71 -9.76
C TRP A 78 14.00 -3.77 -10.22
N LYS A 79 14.16 -4.83 -9.42
CA LYS A 79 15.05 -5.94 -9.75
C LYS A 79 14.44 -6.68 -10.94
N SER A 80 14.94 -6.43 -12.13
CA SER A 80 14.44 -7.05 -13.34
C SER A 80 15.05 -8.43 -13.59
N ARG A 81 14.28 -9.34 -14.17
CA ARG A 81 14.75 -10.66 -14.64
C ARG A 81 14.32 -10.86 -16.09
N LYS A 82 15.22 -11.43 -16.89
CA LYS A 82 14.91 -11.81 -18.27
C LYS A 82 14.42 -13.26 -18.28
N ASN A 83 13.20 -13.47 -18.75
CA ASN A 83 12.70 -14.81 -19.00
C ASN A 83 13.40 -15.38 -20.25
N ILE A 84 14.07 -16.52 -20.09
CA ILE A 84 14.89 -17.12 -21.15
C ILE A 84 14.02 -17.64 -22.30
N LEU A 85 12.81 -18.14 -22.01
CA LEU A 85 11.90 -18.72 -22.99
C LEU A 85 11.20 -17.65 -23.82
N THR A 86 10.71 -16.59 -23.18
CA THR A 86 9.95 -15.52 -23.87
C THR A 86 10.86 -14.38 -24.33
N GLY A 87 12.10 -14.31 -23.83
CA GLY A 87 13.03 -13.20 -24.07
C GLY A 87 12.63 -11.89 -23.40
N ARG A 88 11.49 -11.85 -22.69
CA ARG A 88 10.93 -10.64 -22.08
C ARG A 88 11.63 -10.34 -20.75
N THR A 89 11.81 -9.06 -20.48
CA THR A 89 12.21 -8.58 -19.17
C THR A 89 10.97 -8.33 -18.34
N ILE A 90 10.90 -8.95 -17.16
CA ILE A 90 9.85 -8.75 -16.18
C ILE A 90 10.46 -8.03 -14.99
N GLU A 91 9.75 -7.01 -14.51
CA GLU A 91 10.20 -6.13 -13.45
C GLU A 91 9.02 -5.87 -12.49
N PRO A 92 9.10 -6.30 -11.23
CA PRO A 92 8.24 -5.82 -10.15
C PRO A 92 8.78 -4.50 -9.59
N ASP A 93 7.95 -3.74 -8.88
CA ASP A 93 8.42 -2.54 -8.18
C ASP A 93 9.42 -2.89 -7.08
N ILE A 94 9.12 -3.93 -6.29
CA ILE A 94 9.98 -4.35 -5.17
C ILE A 94 9.98 -5.88 -5.05
N VAL A 95 11.16 -6.42 -4.71
CA VAL A 95 11.30 -7.78 -4.19
C VAL A 95 11.87 -7.70 -2.78
N VAL A 96 11.27 -8.44 -1.85
CA VAL A 96 11.77 -8.57 -0.47
C VAL A 96 12.09 -10.05 -0.22
N ASP A 97 13.32 -10.35 0.15
CA ASP A 97 13.72 -11.67 0.66
C ASP A 97 13.73 -11.63 2.19
N LEU A 98 12.78 -12.36 2.78
CA LEU A 98 12.62 -12.50 4.23
C LEU A 98 13.29 -13.80 4.68
N LYS A 99 14.12 -13.71 5.72
CA LYS A 99 14.86 -14.87 6.27
C LYS A 99 14.51 -15.10 7.72
N TRP A 100 14.21 -16.35 8.05
CA TRP A 100 13.93 -16.83 9.39
C TRP A 100 15.16 -17.50 10.02
N PRO A 101 15.17 -17.69 11.36
CA PRO A 101 16.30 -18.32 12.06
C PRO A 101 16.57 -19.76 11.58
N SER A 102 15.55 -20.43 11.03
CA SER A 102 15.60 -21.78 10.46
C SER A 102 16.32 -21.87 9.10
N GLU A 103 16.91 -20.77 8.61
CA GLU A 103 17.38 -20.62 7.22
C GLU A 103 16.25 -20.75 6.17
N GLU A 104 14.99 -20.71 6.62
CA GLU A 104 13.85 -20.63 5.72
C GLU A 104 13.77 -19.23 5.13
N ASN A 105 13.58 -19.18 3.81
CA ASN A 105 13.41 -17.96 3.05
C ASN A 105 11.98 -17.84 2.53
N PHE A 106 11.48 -16.61 2.47
CA PHE A 106 10.16 -16.30 1.91
C PHE A 106 10.24 -15.02 1.10
N LEU A 107 9.73 -15.06 -0.14
CA LEU A 107 9.79 -13.95 -1.07
C LEU A 107 8.49 -13.15 -1.08
N LEU A 108 8.61 -11.83 -0.99
CA LEU A 108 7.54 -10.92 -1.34
C LEU A 108 7.86 -10.34 -2.72
N LEU A 109 7.00 -10.64 -3.68
CA LEU A 109 6.96 -9.95 -4.95
C LEU A 109 5.94 -8.83 -4.80
N ILE A 110 6.29 -7.58 -5.08
CA ILE A 110 5.43 -6.44 -4.77
C ILE A 110 5.26 -5.56 -6.02
N GLU A 111 4.00 -5.34 -6.38
CA GLU A 111 3.58 -4.34 -7.37
C GLU A 111 2.75 -3.28 -6.66
N MET A 112 2.99 -2.01 -6.98
CA MET A 112 2.30 -0.89 -6.37
C MET A 112 1.67 0.01 -7.42
N LYS A 113 0.54 0.59 -7.06
CA LYS A 113 -0.17 1.58 -7.86
C LYS A 113 -0.55 2.78 -7.01
N TRP A 114 -0.58 3.93 -7.67
CA TRP A 114 -1.01 5.18 -7.05
C TRP A 114 -2.25 5.72 -7.74
N ARG A 115 -2.18 5.97 -9.05
CA ARG A 115 -3.30 6.52 -9.83
C ARG A 115 -3.36 5.97 -11.25
N SER A 116 -2.32 5.30 -11.71
CA SER A 116 -2.30 4.65 -13.02
C SER A 116 -2.91 3.26 -12.96
N PRO A 117 -3.53 2.77 -14.05
CA PRO A 117 -3.88 1.37 -14.18
C PRO A 117 -2.63 0.49 -14.31
N LEU A 118 -2.79 -0.83 -14.20
CA LEU A 118 -1.74 -1.80 -14.57
C LEU A 118 -1.19 -1.57 -15.99
N SER A 119 0.10 -1.83 -16.18
CA SER A 119 0.83 -1.69 -17.45
C SER A 119 0.53 -2.85 -18.42
N GLY A 120 -0.76 -3.11 -18.65
CA GLY A 120 -1.30 -4.21 -19.43
C GLY A 120 -2.02 -5.25 -18.57
N GLU A 121 -3.00 -5.93 -19.18
CA GLU A 121 -3.97 -6.79 -18.48
C GLU A 121 -3.31 -7.96 -17.72
N ASP A 122 -2.18 -8.48 -18.21
CA ASP A 122 -1.49 -9.63 -17.62
C ASP A 122 -0.23 -9.26 -16.81
N GLN A 123 -0.03 -8.01 -16.39
CA GLN A 123 1.20 -7.63 -15.67
C GLN A 123 1.40 -8.50 -14.42
N LEU A 124 0.37 -8.60 -13.57
CA LEU A 124 0.45 -9.36 -12.32
C LEU A 124 0.67 -10.86 -12.59
N HIS A 125 -0.04 -11.43 -13.57
CA HIS A 125 0.12 -12.84 -13.93
C HIS A 125 1.56 -13.12 -14.37
N ARG A 126 2.10 -12.28 -15.25
CA ARG A 126 3.47 -12.45 -15.78
C ARG A 126 4.53 -12.30 -14.69
N GLN A 127 4.38 -11.34 -13.79
CA GLN A 127 5.24 -11.23 -12.61
C GLN A 127 5.22 -12.54 -11.81
N TRP A 128 4.08 -13.16 -11.59
CA TRP A 128 4.04 -14.44 -10.88
C TRP A 128 4.59 -15.62 -11.68
N THR A 129 4.20 -15.75 -12.95
CA THR A 129 4.49 -16.95 -13.74
C THR A 129 5.86 -16.93 -14.41
N GLU A 130 6.36 -15.74 -14.77
CA GLU A 130 7.59 -15.56 -15.57
C GLU A 130 8.78 -15.01 -14.77
N TYR A 131 8.55 -14.24 -13.69
CA TYR A 131 9.65 -13.69 -12.86
C TYR A 131 10.14 -14.69 -11.81
N LEU A 132 9.21 -15.41 -11.19
CA LEU A 132 9.49 -16.44 -10.19
C LEU A 132 9.64 -17.82 -10.84
N SER A 133 10.65 -18.56 -10.41
CA SER A 133 10.76 -20.00 -10.66
C SER A 133 9.68 -20.79 -9.92
N GLU A 134 9.49 -22.05 -10.30
CA GLU A 134 8.51 -22.92 -9.63
C GLU A 134 8.79 -23.10 -8.14
N GLU A 135 10.06 -23.23 -7.75
CA GLU A 135 10.46 -23.34 -6.34
C GLU A 135 10.25 -22.03 -5.57
N GLU A 136 10.56 -20.88 -6.18
CA GLU A 136 10.29 -19.59 -5.56
C GLU A 136 8.80 -19.38 -5.31
N ARG A 137 7.92 -19.77 -6.26
CA ARG A 137 6.45 -19.64 -6.08
C ARG A 137 5.91 -20.39 -4.87
N LYS A 138 6.52 -21.52 -4.47
CA LYS A 138 6.10 -22.29 -3.28
C LYS A 138 6.34 -21.51 -1.99
N LYS A 139 7.33 -20.61 -1.99
CA LYS A 139 7.77 -19.80 -0.84
C LYS A 139 7.62 -18.31 -1.12
N ALA A 140 6.63 -17.93 -1.92
CA ALA A 140 6.37 -16.54 -2.24
C ALA A 140 4.92 -16.14 -2.00
N ILE A 141 4.73 -14.84 -1.86
CA ILE A 141 3.45 -14.14 -1.97
C ILE A 141 3.61 -12.99 -2.96
N HIS A 142 2.56 -12.76 -3.73
CA HIS A 142 2.44 -11.57 -4.57
C HIS A 142 1.61 -10.52 -3.82
N LEU A 143 2.23 -9.40 -3.49
CA LEU A 143 1.55 -8.25 -2.90
C LEU A 143 1.19 -7.25 -3.99
N PHE A 144 -0.08 -6.88 -4.05
CA PHE A 144 -0.54 -5.74 -4.84
C PHE A 144 -0.97 -4.63 -3.89
N ILE A 145 -0.34 -3.46 -3.98
CA ILE A 145 -0.61 -2.33 -3.09
C ILE A 145 -1.14 -1.14 -3.89
N ALA A 146 -2.36 -0.68 -3.62
CA ALA A 146 -2.97 0.43 -4.37
C ALA A 146 -3.99 1.20 -3.52
N PRO A 147 -4.48 2.39 -3.92
CA PRO A 147 -5.61 3.00 -3.21
C PRO A 147 -6.89 2.15 -3.34
N GLU A 148 -7.06 1.48 -4.48
CA GLU A 148 -8.15 0.55 -4.76
C GLU A 148 -7.58 -0.78 -5.27
N THR A 149 -8.06 -1.89 -4.72
CA THR A 149 -7.53 -3.25 -4.98
C THR A 149 -8.30 -3.99 -6.08
N SER A 150 -9.20 -3.30 -6.80
CA SER A 150 -10.10 -3.94 -7.77
C SER A 150 -9.35 -4.57 -8.95
N GLU A 151 -8.18 -4.04 -9.32
CA GLU A 151 -7.34 -4.63 -10.37
C GLU A 151 -6.79 -6.01 -9.98
N ALA A 152 -6.29 -6.17 -8.75
CA ALA A 152 -5.84 -7.48 -8.27
C ALA A 152 -6.99 -8.48 -8.16
N LEU A 153 -8.16 -8.04 -7.71
CA LEU A 153 -9.36 -8.88 -7.65
C LEU A 153 -9.80 -9.32 -9.06
N LYS A 154 -9.79 -8.41 -10.04
CA LYS A 154 -10.08 -8.73 -11.45
C LYS A 154 -9.07 -9.73 -12.01
N ALA A 155 -7.77 -9.53 -11.75
CA ALA A 155 -6.71 -10.42 -12.21
C ALA A 155 -6.87 -11.84 -11.64
N SER A 156 -7.14 -11.95 -10.34
CA SER A 156 -7.41 -13.23 -9.67
C SER A 156 -8.68 -13.89 -10.22
N GLY A 157 -9.77 -13.12 -10.37
CA GLY A 157 -11.06 -13.62 -10.86
C GLY A 157 -11.02 -14.06 -12.33
N ALA A 158 -10.17 -13.44 -13.16
CA ALA A 158 -9.97 -13.85 -14.55
C ALA A 158 -9.24 -15.20 -14.64
N ARG A 159 -8.17 -15.37 -13.85
CA ARG A 159 -7.43 -16.64 -13.73
C ARG A 159 -6.55 -16.61 -12.49
N ASP A 160 -6.81 -17.50 -11.53
CA ASP A 160 -5.97 -17.62 -10.34
C ASP A 160 -4.71 -18.46 -10.61
N VAL A 161 -3.63 -17.80 -11.02
CA VAL A 161 -2.30 -18.43 -11.15
C VAL A 161 -1.54 -18.46 -9.81
N TRP A 162 -2.05 -17.79 -8.78
CA TRP A 162 -1.40 -17.66 -7.48
C TRP A 162 -1.80 -18.76 -6.52
N SER A 163 -2.94 -19.44 -6.76
CA SER A 163 -3.51 -20.43 -5.84
C SER A 163 -3.69 -19.83 -4.44
N GLY A 164 -4.34 -18.67 -4.39
CA GLY A 164 -4.57 -17.92 -3.13
C GLY A 164 -3.33 -17.20 -2.55
N ARG A 165 -2.25 -17.02 -3.31
CA ARG A 165 -1.02 -16.31 -2.88
C ARG A 165 -0.93 -14.85 -3.38
N LEU A 166 -1.98 -14.33 -4.02
CA LEU A 166 -2.11 -12.91 -4.32
C LEU A 166 -2.82 -12.23 -3.16
N LEU A 167 -2.13 -11.34 -2.47
CA LEU A 167 -2.70 -10.51 -1.43
C LEU A 167 -2.83 -9.07 -1.94
N ALA A 168 -4.07 -8.59 -2.01
CA ALA A 168 -4.38 -7.23 -2.39
C ALA A 168 -4.54 -6.38 -1.13
N ILE A 169 -3.69 -5.36 -0.99
CA ILE A 169 -3.62 -4.47 0.17
C ILE A 169 -3.91 -3.06 -0.30
N SER A 170 -4.76 -2.33 0.41
CA SER A 170 -4.92 -0.90 0.13
C SER A 170 -3.86 -0.06 0.85
N TRP A 171 -3.50 1.10 0.30
CA TRP A 171 -2.68 2.07 1.05
C TRP A 171 -3.34 2.50 2.36
N PHE A 172 -4.67 2.41 2.44
CA PHE A 172 -5.42 2.67 3.66
C PHE A 172 -5.22 1.58 4.73
N ASP A 173 -5.07 0.31 4.33
CA ASP A 173 -4.76 -0.78 5.24
C ASP A 173 -3.37 -0.57 5.85
N ILE A 174 -2.38 -0.22 5.02
CA ILE A 174 -1.03 0.12 5.49
C ILE A 174 -1.10 1.30 6.47
N LEU A 175 -1.82 2.37 6.10
CA LEU A 175 -2.01 3.52 6.98
C LEU A 175 -2.59 3.12 8.34
N SER A 176 -3.61 2.26 8.35
CA SER A 176 -4.28 1.79 9.57
C SER A 176 -3.33 1.01 10.47
N ILE A 177 -2.50 0.14 9.89
CA ILE A 177 -1.48 -0.63 10.62
C ILE A 177 -0.45 0.33 11.25
N LEU A 178 0.09 1.26 10.47
CA LEU A 178 1.07 2.22 10.97
C LEU A 178 0.51 3.09 12.10
N GLN A 179 -0.71 3.61 11.93
CA GLN A 179 -1.38 4.42 12.95
C GLN A 179 -1.65 3.63 14.23
N ASP A 180 -2.03 2.35 14.12
CA ASP A 180 -2.22 1.50 15.30
C ASP A 180 -0.91 1.30 16.08
N LYS A 181 0.21 1.01 15.40
CA LYS A 181 1.52 0.85 16.07
C LYS A 181 1.99 2.15 16.72
N ILE A 182 1.83 3.29 16.04
CA ILE A 182 2.14 4.62 16.60
C ILE A 182 1.30 4.88 17.85
N ARG A 183 -0.03 4.67 17.77
CA ARG A 183 -0.96 4.94 18.89
C ARG A 183 -0.66 4.07 20.10
N LYS A 184 -0.34 2.80 19.89
CA LYS A 184 0.00 1.86 20.97
C LYS A 184 1.39 2.10 21.57
N ASN A 185 2.19 2.99 20.95
CA ASN A 185 3.58 3.23 21.30
C ASN A 185 4.36 1.90 21.44
N ASP A 186 4.22 1.04 20.43
CA ASP A 186 4.82 -0.28 20.44
C ASP A 186 6.35 -0.16 20.44
N ARG A 187 6.99 -0.63 21.51
CA ARG A 187 8.45 -0.52 21.71
C ARG A 187 9.23 -1.27 20.63
N ASN A 188 8.66 -2.31 20.02
CA ASN A 188 9.31 -3.02 18.91
C ASN A 188 9.44 -2.15 17.66
N PHE A 189 8.64 -1.08 17.57
CA PHE A 189 8.61 -0.14 16.45
C PHE A 189 9.22 1.21 16.78
N GLU A 190 9.75 1.41 17.99
CA GLU A 190 10.33 2.69 18.41
C GLU A 190 11.35 3.24 17.38
N PRO A 191 12.29 2.43 16.84
CA PRO A 191 13.21 2.90 15.80
C PRO A 191 12.54 3.23 14.46
N LEU A 192 11.37 2.65 14.17
CA LEU A 192 10.59 2.89 12.96
C LEU A 192 9.66 4.12 13.08
N MET A 193 9.39 4.61 14.30
CA MET A 193 8.44 5.71 14.55
C MET A 193 8.68 6.95 13.68
N PRO A 194 9.91 7.45 13.49
CA PRO A 194 10.14 8.62 12.64
C PRO A 194 9.71 8.38 11.18
N TRP A 195 10.00 7.20 10.64
CA TRP A 195 9.60 6.81 9.30
C TRP A 195 8.09 6.61 9.20
N MET A 196 7.48 5.89 10.14
CA MET A 196 6.02 5.68 10.14
C MET A 196 5.25 7.00 10.18
N ASN A 197 5.66 7.95 11.04
CA ASN A 197 5.04 9.27 11.09
C ASN A 197 5.17 10.05 9.77
N GLN A 198 6.31 9.94 9.07
CA GLN A 198 6.49 10.56 7.76
C GLN A 198 5.61 9.92 6.69
N VAL A 199 5.50 8.59 6.67
CA VAL A 199 4.61 7.87 5.75
C VAL A 199 3.16 8.24 6.00
N VAL A 200 2.70 8.24 7.26
CA VAL A 200 1.33 8.65 7.65
C VAL A 200 1.05 10.08 7.17
N ALA A 201 1.96 11.02 7.41
CA ALA A 201 1.79 12.40 6.99
C ALA A 201 1.79 12.56 5.47
N LEU A 202 2.58 11.77 4.74
CA LEU A 202 2.59 11.77 3.28
C LEU A 202 1.28 11.20 2.71
N LEU A 203 0.81 10.07 3.22
CA LEU A 203 -0.47 9.47 2.80
C LEU A 203 -1.64 10.43 3.04
N ASP A 204 -1.66 11.14 4.18
CA ASP A 204 -2.66 12.18 4.47
C ASP A 204 -2.64 13.30 3.41
N LYS A 205 -1.45 13.74 2.99
CA LYS A 205 -1.29 14.75 1.91
C LYS A 205 -1.70 14.23 0.53
N LEU A 206 -1.58 12.93 0.28
CA LEU A 206 -2.04 12.28 -0.95
C LEU A 206 -3.56 12.03 -0.96
N GLY A 207 -4.25 12.34 0.14
CA GLY A 207 -5.69 12.14 0.30
C GLY A 207 -6.07 10.74 0.80
N ILE A 208 -5.09 9.90 1.13
CA ILE A 208 -5.29 8.58 1.74
C ILE A 208 -5.35 8.78 3.25
N ARG A 209 -6.56 8.89 3.79
CA ARG A 209 -6.79 9.20 5.20
C ARG A 209 -8.15 8.72 5.68
N PRO A 210 -8.31 8.42 6.98
CA PRO A 210 -9.63 8.12 7.53
C PRO A 210 -10.55 9.33 7.38
N PHE A 211 -11.85 9.06 7.20
CA PHE A 211 -12.86 10.11 7.25
C PHE A 211 -12.89 10.72 8.66
N ARG A 212 -12.48 11.99 8.79
CA ARG A 212 -12.44 12.70 10.09
C ARG A 212 -13.77 13.38 10.43
N GLY A 213 -14.85 13.09 9.72
CA GLY A 213 -16.11 13.80 9.87
C GLY A 213 -16.06 15.22 9.31
N PHE A 214 -17.05 16.02 9.71
CA PHE A 214 -17.20 17.42 9.35
C PHE A 214 -16.60 18.36 10.41
N LYS A 215 -15.45 18.00 11.01
CA LYS A 215 -14.86 18.76 12.13
C LYS A 215 -14.57 20.23 11.78
N ASP A 216 -14.26 20.50 10.52
CA ASP A 216 -14.00 21.86 10.01
C ASP A 216 -15.22 22.50 9.34
N PHE A 217 -16.37 21.81 9.33
CA PHE A 217 -17.61 22.37 8.79
C PHE A 217 -18.20 23.36 9.78
N LYS A 218 -17.78 24.62 9.64
CA LYS A 218 -18.40 25.73 10.37
C LYS A 218 -19.82 25.89 9.82
N MET A 219 -20.84 25.64 10.65
CA MET A 219 -22.20 26.01 10.29
C MET A 219 -22.21 27.51 9.96
N PRO A 220 -22.82 27.92 8.84
CA PRO A 220 -22.97 29.34 8.56
C PRO A 220 -23.70 30.00 9.74
N LEU A 221 -23.06 31.02 10.33
CA LEU A 221 -23.60 31.76 11.49
C LEU A 221 -24.97 32.40 11.23
N ASN A 222 -25.38 32.50 9.97
CA ASN A 222 -26.64 33.11 9.54
C ASN A 222 -27.68 32.06 9.14
N SER A 223 -27.84 30.99 9.92
CA SER A 223 -29.11 30.25 9.92
C SER A 223 -30.14 31.05 10.73
N THR A 224 -30.46 32.25 10.25
CA THR A 224 -31.62 33.00 10.71
C THR A 224 -32.86 32.17 10.41
N THR A 225 -33.36 31.52 11.45
CA THR A 225 -34.74 31.08 11.59
C THR A 225 -35.68 32.18 11.09
N LYS A 226 -36.28 31.98 9.91
CA LYS A 226 -37.66 32.35 9.53
C LYS A 226 -37.89 32.13 8.03
N GLU A 227 -38.30 30.92 7.68
CA GLU A 227 -39.53 30.61 6.95
C GLU A 227 -39.51 29.12 6.61
N LEU A 228 -40.19 28.31 7.44
CA LEU A 228 -40.59 26.95 7.06
C LEU A 228 -41.71 27.07 6.02
N LYS A 229 -41.36 27.36 4.77
CA LYS A 229 -42.19 27.03 3.62
C LYS A 229 -41.67 25.75 3.01
N HIS A 230 -42.18 24.63 3.53
CA HIS A 230 -42.07 23.34 2.87
C HIS A 230 -42.85 23.41 1.56
N LEU A 231 -42.15 23.59 0.43
CA LEU A 231 -42.80 23.50 -0.87
C LEU A 231 -42.45 22.23 -1.65
N PHE A 232 -41.29 21.59 -1.46
CA PHE A 232 -40.98 20.37 -2.26
C PHE A 232 -40.14 19.28 -1.60
N TRP A 233 -39.72 19.42 -0.33
CA TRP A 233 -38.88 18.39 0.29
C TRP A 233 -39.18 18.27 1.79
N ASN A 234 -39.61 17.08 2.23
CA ASN A 234 -39.53 16.69 3.63
C ASN A 234 -38.06 16.38 3.92
N GLY A 235 -37.30 17.45 4.17
CA GLY A 235 -35.88 17.38 4.51
C GLY A 235 -35.62 16.27 5.52
N PHE A 236 -34.67 15.40 5.16
CA PHE A 236 -33.97 14.56 6.11
C PHE A 236 -33.56 15.44 7.30
N ARG A 237 -34.14 15.20 8.47
CA ARG A 237 -33.75 15.86 9.74
C ARG A 237 -32.45 15.23 10.25
N GLY A 238 -31.45 15.22 9.38
CA GLY A 238 -30.15 14.62 9.62
C GLY A 238 -29.30 15.47 10.54
N LEU A 239 -28.59 14.78 11.43
CA LEU A 239 -27.38 15.23 12.14
C LEU A 239 -27.58 16.12 13.38
N THR A 240 -28.74 16.11 14.04
CA THR A 240 -28.84 16.72 15.38
C THR A 240 -28.10 15.93 16.47
N TYR A 241 -27.73 14.68 16.20
CA TYR A 241 -26.81 13.88 16.99
C TYR A 241 -25.86 13.11 16.08
N LEU A 242 -24.84 13.79 15.56
CA LEU A 242 -23.60 13.09 15.23
C LEU A 242 -22.85 12.88 16.54
N ALA A 243 -22.94 11.68 17.10
CA ALA A 243 -21.96 11.24 18.08
C ALA A 243 -20.57 11.38 17.44
N GLU A 244 -19.54 11.66 18.26
CA GLU A 244 -18.17 11.62 17.76
C GLU A 244 -17.95 10.32 16.98
N PRO A 245 -17.44 10.38 15.74
CA PRO A 245 -17.21 9.17 14.97
C PRO A 245 -16.26 8.27 15.76
N ALA A 246 -16.74 7.10 16.16
CA ALA A 246 -15.90 6.08 16.75
C ALA A 246 -14.78 5.76 15.74
N LEU A 247 -13.55 5.65 16.24
CA LEU A 247 -12.40 5.28 15.43
C LEU A 247 -12.54 3.83 15.01
N ILE A 248 -12.98 3.64 13.77
CA ILE A 248 -13.12 2.35 13.10
C ILE A 248 -11.73 1.78 12.77
N THR A 249 -11.52 0.53 13.15
CA THR A 249 -10.36 -0.30 12.78
C THR A 249 -10.71 -1.23 11.62
N ALA A 250 -9.69 -1.84 10.99
CA ALA A 250 -9.88 -2.76 9.85
C ALA A 250 -10.79 -3.98 10.15
N ASN A 251 -11.08 -4.26 11.43
CA ASN A 251 -11.95 -5.36 11.85
C ASN A 251 -13.39 -4.92 12.16
N ASP A 252 -13.72 -3.64 12.10
CA ASP A 252 -15.05 -3.16 12.43
C ASP A 252 -15.99 -3.33 11.23
N GLN A 253 -16.99 -4.20 11.36
CA GLN A 253 -18.09 -4.34 10.39
C GLN A 253 -19.07 -3.18 10.56
N ILE A 254 -19.01 -2.19 9.67
CA ILE A 254 -19.80 -0.96 9.82
C ILE A 254 -21.16 -1.05 9.12
N PHE A 255 -21.35 -1.95 8.15
CA PHE A 255 -22.52 -1.84 7.25
C PHE A 255 -23.41 -3.07 7.07
N PHE A 256 -23.03 -4.28 7.45
CA PHE A 256 -23.93 -5.44 7.30
C PHE A 256 -23.80 -6.42 8.46
N ASN A 257 -24.82 -6.43 9.32
CA ASN A 257 -25.01 -7.47 10.31
C ASN A 257 -25.80 -8.61 9.65
N ASN A 258 -25.11 -9.55 9.01
CA ASN A 258 -25.76 -10.76 8.52
C ASN A 258 -26.01 -11.70 9.70
N LYS A 259 -27.08 -11.43 10.45
CA LYS A 259 -27.73 -12.45 11.25
C LYS A 259 -28.67 -13.21 10.31
N VAL A 260 -28.30 -14.45 10.00
CA VAL A 260 -29.26 -15.52 9.71
C VAL A 260 -29.50 -16.24 11.02
#